data_AF-A0A224XQB8-F1
#
_entry.id   AF-A0A224XQB8-F1
#
_cell.length_a   1.000
_cell.length_b   1.000
_cell.length_c   1.000
_cell.angle_alpha   90.00
_cell.angle_beta   90.00
_cell.angle_gamma   90.00
#
_symmetry.space_group_name_H-M   'P 1'
#
loop_
_entity.id
_entity.type
_entity.pdbx_description
1 polymer ?
#
loop_
_entity_poly.entity_id
_entity_poly.type
_entity_poly.pdbx_seq_one_letter_code
_entity_poly.pdbx_strand_id
1 'polypeptide(L)'
;VRKLTSISSNDVETAKLKNDYVQYLRLIVRGGILHSIFLKNPPSGDLKPLAEALGAPFANNIPTLPEMGPIAPYLTHKSPDGRAYISIKSIPGNGVFCYMAVGPDGV
;
A
#
# COMPACT_ATOMS: atom_id res chain seq x y z
N VAL A 1 -21.10 -5.53 -10.96
CA VAL A 1 -19.76 -5.99 -10.54
C VAL A 1 -19.65 -5.86 -9.03
N ARG A 2 -19.45 -6.97 -8.29
CA ARG A 2 -19.42 -6.97 -6.81
C ARG A 2 -18.02 -6.53 -6.35
N LYS A 3 -17.91 -5.47 -5.53
CA LYS A 3 -16.60 -4.93 -5.10
C LYS A 3 -15.97 -5.88 -4.08
N LEU A 4 -14.66 -6.10 -4.13
CA LEU A 4 -13.93 -6.88 -3.11
C LEU A 4 -14.21 -6.39 -1.68
N THR A 5 -14.40 -5.08 -1.52
CA THR A 5 -14.71 -4.45 -0.23
C THR A 5 -16.11 -4.76 0.28
N SER A 6 -17.02 -5.24 -0.59
CA SER A 6 -18.38 -5.64 -0.23
C SER A 6 -18.51 -7.11 0.16
N ILE A 7 -17.41 -7.87 0.11
CA ILE A 7 -17.37 -9.28 0.49
C ILE A 7 -17.06 -9.37 1.99
N SER A 8 -17.99 -9.95 2.76
CA SER A 8 -17.82 -10.16 4.21
C SER A 8 -16.57 -10.99 4.49
N SER A 9 -15.86 -10.67 5.56
CA SER A 9 -14.69 -11.44 6.02
C SER A 9 -15.01 -12.30 7.25
N ASN A 10 -16.30 -12.47 7.58
CA ASN A 10 -16.75 -13.19 8.76
C ASN A 10 -16.74 -14.72 8.57
N ASP A 11 -16.56 -15.18 7.34
CA ASP A 11 -16.55 -16.60 6.97
C ASP A 11 -15.21 -16.96 6.31
N VAL A 12 -14.67 -18.13 6.68
CA VAL A 12 -13.33 -18.58 6.27
C VAL A 12 -13.25 -18.82 4.77
N GLU A 13 -14.27 -19.44 4.18
CA GLU A 13 -14.30 -19.70 2.73
C GLU A 13 -14.38 -18.41 1.93
N THR A 14 -15.18 -17.47 2.43
CA THR A 14 -15.29 -16.14 1.84
C THR A 14 -13.96 -15.36 1.94
N ALA A 15 -13.23 -15.50 3.05
CA ALA A 15 -11.90 -14.90 3.22
C ALA A 15 -10.85 -15.53 2.28
N LYS A 16 -10.88 -16.86 2.09
CA LYS A 16 -10.02 -17.56 1.12
C LYS A 16 -10.26 -17.04 -0.30
N LEU A 17 -11.52 -16.98 -0.73
CA LEU A 17 -11.88 -16.48 -2.06
C LEU A 17 -11.37 -15.04 -2.30
N LYS A 18 -11.44 -14.18 -1.28
CA LYS A 18 -10.91 -12.81 -1.34
C LYS A 18 -9.39 -12.80 -1.50
N ASN A 19 -8.67 -13.65 -0.76
CA ASN A 19 -7.22 -13.77 -0.87
C ASN A 19 -6.79 -14.32 -2.23
N ASP A 20 -7.45 -15.36 -2.74
CA ASP A 20 -7.17 -15.94 -4.05
C ASP A 20 -7.35 -14.91 -5.16
N TYR A 21 -8.43 -14.13 -5.10
CA TYR A 21 -8.66 -13.06 -6.06
C TYR A 21 -7.61 -11.95 -5.98
N VAL A 22 -7.15 -11.56 -4.79
CA VAL A 22 -6.06 -10.59 -4.61
C VAL A 22 -4.75 -11.12 -5.19
N GLN A 23 -4.45 -12.41 -5.01
CA GLN A 23 -3.25 -13.02 -5.59
C GLN A 23 -3.34 -13.09 -7.12
N TYR A 24 -4.50 -13.45 -7.65
CA TYR A 24 -4.76 -13.44 -9.09
C TYR A 24 -4.56 -12.04 -9.69
N LEU A 25 -5.10 -11.00 -9.05
CA LEU A 25 -4.87 -9.61 -9.46
C LEU A 25 -3.38 -9.24 -9.46
N ARG A 26 -2.61 -9.65 -8.46
CA ARG A 26 -1.16 -9.41 -8.42
C ARG A 26 -0.44 -10.05 -9.59
N LEU A 27 -0.80 -11.28 -9.96
CA LEU A 27 -0.22 -11.98 -11.11
C LEU A 27 -0.52 -11.24 -12.42
N ILE A 28 -1.79 -10.86 -12.63
CA ILE A 28 -2.21 -10.09 -13.81
C ILE A 28 -1.45 -8.77 -13.92
N VAL A 29 -1.38 -8.00 -12.82
CA VAL A 29 -0.69 -6.71 -12.79
C VAL A 29 0.79 -6.86 -13.14
N ARG A 30 1.46 -7.89 -12.59
CA ARG A 30 2.87 -8.19 -12.92
C ARG A 30 3.04 -8.66 -14.36
N GLY A 31 2.03 -9.26 -14.96
CA GLY A 31 1.99 -9.62 -16.38
C GLY A 31 1.81 -8.43 -17.33
N GLY A 32 1.56 -7.22 -16.80
CA GLY A 32 1.48 -6.00 -17.61
C GLY A 32 0.19 -5.84 -18.42
N ILE A 33 -0.77 -6.75 -18.29
CA ILE A 33 -2.03 -6.73 -19.02
C ILE A 33 -3.17 -6.92 -18.03
N LEU A 34 -4.05 -5.92 -17.91
CA LEU A 34 -5.26 -6.03 -17.08
C LEU A 34 -6.43 -6.48 -17.98
N HIS A 35 -7.02 -7.64 -17.70
CA HIS A 35 -8.16 -8.17 -18.44
C HIS A 35 -9.52 -7.76 -17.83
N SER A 36 -10.62 -7.90 -18.59
CA SER A 36 -12.01 -7.75 -18.10
C SER A 36 -12.40 -6.30 -17.76
N ILE A 37 -12.78 -6.01 -16.51
CA ILE A 37 -13.36 -4.73 -16.05
C ILE A 37 -12.40 -3.53 -16.08
N PHE A 38 -11.13 -3.76 -16.42
CA PHE A 38 -10.11 -2.73 -16.49
C PHE A 38 -10.02 -2.19 -17.91
N LEU A 39 -10.25 -0.87 -18.06
CA LEU A 39 -10.23 -0.18 -19.36
C LEU A 39 -8.82 0.22 -19.82
N LYS A 40 -7.83 0.10 -18.93
CA LYS A 40 -6.44 0.51 -19.18
C LYS A 40 -5.51 -0.53 -18.56
N ASN A 41 -4.44 -0.86 -19.28
CA ASN A 41 -3.35 -1.67 -18.74
C ASN A 41 -2.64 -0.95 -17.59
N PRO A 42 -1.91 -1.67 -16.72
CA PRO A 42 -1.11 -1.03 -15.70
C PRO A 42 -0.03 -0.14 -16.34
N PRO A 43 0.45 0.90 -15.63
CA PRO A 43 1.54 1.75 -16.12
C PRO A 43 2.78 0.90 -16.46
N SER A 44 3.49 1.28 -17.53
CA SER A 44 4.76 0.66 -17.88
C SER A 44 5.87 1.05 -16.90
N GLY A 45 6.77 0.12 -16.59
CA GLY A 45 7.88 0.31 -15.65
C GLY A 45 7.58 -0.22 -14.25
N ASP A 46 8.49 0.05 -13.31
CA ASP A 46 8.36 -0.39 -11.92
C ASP A 46 7.20 0.35 -11.22
N LEU A 47 6.34 -0.42 -10.55
CA LEU A 47 5.26 0.13 -9.76
C LEU A 47 5.82 0.82 -8.51
N LYS A 48 5.45 2.09 -8.33
CA LYS A 48 5.78 2.83 -7.11
C LYS A 48 5.19 2.13 -5.87
N PRO A 49 5.86 2.19 -4.71
CA PRO A 49 5.28 1.74 -3.44
C PRO A 49 3.90 2.35 -3.21
N LEU A 50 2.98 1.59 -2.61
CA LEU A 50 1.59 2.02 -2.39
C LEU A 50 1.50 3.38 -1.68
N ALA A 51 2.36 3.60 -0.69
CA ALA A 51 2.40 4.85 0.04
C ALA A 51 2.71 6.04 -0.90
N GLU A 52 3.73 5.95 -1.75
CA GLU A 52 4.05 7.00 -2.74
C GLU A 52 2.90 7.22 -3.73
N ALA A 53 2.32 6.12 -4.24
CA ALA A 53 1.23 6.18 -5.21
C ALA A 53 -0.04 6.84 -4.64
N LEU A 54 -0.34 6.62 -3.35
CA LEU A 54 -1.46 7.28 -2.65
C LEU A 54 -1.15 8.73 -2.30
N GLY A 55 0.10 9.04 -1.97
CA GLY A 55 0.53 10.38 -1.57
C GLY A 55 0.37 11.44 -2.63
N ALA A 56 0.67 11.11 -3.90
CA ALA A 56 0.56 12.05 -5.00
C ALA A 56 -0.86 12.65 -5.16
N PRO A 57 -1.95 11.85 -5.16
CA PRO A 57 -3.31 12.37 -5.09
C PRO A 57 -3.57 13.32 -3.91
N PHE A 58 -3.05 13.01 -2.71
CA PHE A 58 -3.27 13.87 -1.55
C PHE A 58 -2.50 15.19 -1.65
N ALA A 59 -1.24 15.15 -2.08
CA ALA A 59 -0.43 16.35 -2.29
C ALA A 59 -1.04 17.27 -3.36
N ASN A 60 -1.61 16.71 -4.43
CA ASN A 60 -2.31 17.49 -5.45
C ASN A 60 -3.54 18.23 -4.92
N ASN A 61 -4.19 17.70 -3.88
CA ASN A 61 -5.37 18.33 -3.26
C ASN A 61 -5.01 19.29 -2.11
N ILE A 62 -3.80 19.19 -1.58
CA ILE A 62 -3.34 19.99 -0.43
C ILE A 62 -1.98 20.59 -0.82
N PRO A 63 -1.96 21.83 -1.35
CA PRO A 63 -0.74 22.45 -1.89
C PRO A 63 0.41 22.62 -0.89
N THR A 64 0.11 22.51 0.40
CA THR A 64 1.10 22.61 1.49
C THR A 64 1.79 21.29 1.79
N LEU A 65 1.28 20.16 1.28
CA LEU A 65 1.94 18.87 1.44
C LEU A 65 3.05 18.72 0.39
N PRO A 66 4.25 18.26 0.79
CA PRO A 66 5.33 18.00 -0.15
C PRO A 66 4.96 16.85 -1.10
N GLU A 67 5.57 16.84 -2.30
CA GLU A 67 5.48 15.68 -3.19
C GLU A 67 5.95 14.41 -2.46
N MET A 68 5.10 13.39 -2.48
CA MET A 68 5.40 12.11 -1.88
C MET A 68 6.34 11.30 -2.79
N GLY A 69 7.64 11.34 -2.47
CA GLY A 69 8.63 10.42 -3.04
C GLY A 69 10.09 10.87 -2.86
N PRO A 70 11.04 9.99 -3.20
CA PRO A 70 10.98 8.57 -2.88
C PRO A 70 10.91 8.36 -1.35
N ILE A 71 10.26 7.28 -0.92
CA ILE A 71 10.34 6.81 0.46
C ILE A 71 11.76 6.29 0.67
N ALA A 72 12.63 7.18 1.13
CA ALA A 72 13.98 6.88 1.61
C ALA A 72 13.96 6.95 3.14
N PRO A 73 13.47 5.91 3.83
CA PRO A 73 13.48 5.87 5.28
C PRO A 73 14.93 5.79 5.74
N TYR A 74 15.29 6.70 6.63
CA TYR A 74 16.58 6.73 7.31
C TYR A 74 16.75 5.52 8.25
N LEU A 75 15.65 5.06 8.85
CA LEU A 75 15.61 3.86 9.68
C LEU A 75 14.34 3.08 9.39
N THR A 76 14.48 1.78 9.16
CA THR A 76 13.35 0.86 9.09
C THR A 76 13.58 -0.28 10.05
N HIS A 77 12.68 -0.48 11.00
CA HIS A 77 12.76 -1.60 11.94
C HIS A 77 11.42 -2.33 12.01
N LYS A 78 11.51 -3.65 11.96
CA LYS A 78 10.37 -4.56 12.07
C LYS A 78 10.65 -5.50 13.23
N SER A 79 9.67 -5.69 14.10
CA SER A 79 9.80 -6.66 15.18
C SER A 79 9.99 -8.08 14.61
N PRO A 80 10.64 -9.00 15.34
CA PRO A 80 10.88 -10.36 14.87
C PRO A 80 9.59 -11.11 14.50
N ASP A 81 8.50 -10.85 15.21
CA ASP A 81 7.16 -11.39 14.96
C ASP A 81 6.40 -10.67 13.83
N GLY A 82 6.95 -9.57 13.32
CA GLY A 82 6.37 -8.73 12.28
C GLY A 82 5.12 -7.95 12.65
N ARG A 83 4.78 -7.89 13.94
CA ARG A 83 3.58 -7.21 14.46
C ARG A 83 3.79 -5.73 14.70
N ALA A 84 5.03 -5.28 14.82
CA ALA A 84 5.38 -3.87 14.93
C ALA A 84 6.32 -3.47 13.79
N TYR A 85 6.07 -2.29 13.24
CA TYR A 85 6.87 -1.68 12.19
C TYR A 85 7.06 -0.20 12.48
N ILE A 86 8.30 0.25 12.47
CA ILE A 86 8.66 1.66 12.56
C ILE A 86 9.53 2.04 11.35
N SER A 87 9.21 3.19 10.77
CA SER A 87 9.96 3.81 9.69
C SER A 87 10.16 5.28 10.01
N ILE A 88 11.40 5.74 9.97
CA ILE A 88 11.78 7.13 10.26
C ILE A 88 12.43 7.71 9.01
N LYS A 89 11.94 8.86 8.55
CA LYS A 89 12.56 9.66 7.48
C LYS A 89 12.93 11.03 8.03
N SER A 90 14.19 11.44 7.88
CA SER A 90 14.58 12.81 8.20
C SER A 90 13.97 13.80 7.19
N ILE A 91 13.44 14.91 7.68
CA ILE A 91 13.00 16.05 6.88
C ILE A 91 14.04 17.16 7.07
N PRO A 92 14.89 17.44 6.06
CA PRO A 92 15.94 18.45 6.19
C PRO A 92 15.39 19.80 6.69
N GLY A 93 15.96 20.32 7.78
CA GLY A 93 15.56 21.59 8.40
C GLY A 93 14.25 21.58 9.19
N ASN A 94 13.45 20.52 9.10
CA ASN A 94 12.07 20.50 9.64
C ASN A 94 11.78 19.31 10.58
N GLY A 95 12.73 18.42 10.83
CA GLY A 95 12.61 17.34 11.84
C GLY A 95 12.58 15.94 11.25
N VAL A 96 11.69 15.07 11.73
CA VAL A 96 11.57 13.68 11.28
C VAL A 96 10.10 13.32 11.02
N PHE A 97 9.86 12.55 9.97
CA PHE A 97 8.60 11.88 9.70
C PHE A 97 8.69 10.44 10.22
N CYS A 98 7.88 10.12 11.24
CA CYS A 98 7.82 8.78 11.83
C CYS A 98 6.51 8.10 11.46
N TYR A 99 6.60 6.93 10.84
CA TYR A 99 5.48 6.02 10.64
C TYR A 99 5.63 4.83 11.58
N MET A 100 4.63 4.58 12.41
CA MET A 100 4.56 3.42 13.30
C MET A 100 3.25 2.68 13.06
N ALA A 101 3.34 1.36 12.85
CA ALA A 101 2.20 0.47 12.76
C ALA A 101 2.37 -0.67 13.76
N VAL A 102 1.32 -0.93 14.54
CA VAL A 102 1.26 -2.02 15.51
C VAL A 102 0.02 -2.84 15.24
N GLY A 103 0.16 -4.16 15.19
CA GLY A 103 -0.95 -5.09 15.08
C GLY A 103 -1.86 -5.07 16.31
N PRO A 104 -3.13 -5.50 16.19
CA PRO A 104 -4.12 -5.44 17.27
C PRO A 104 -3.73 -6.23 18.54
N ASP A 105 -2.84 -7.22 18.40
CA ASP A 105 -2.33 -8.05 19.51
C ASP A 105 -1.07 -7.44 20.18
N GLY A 106 -0.76 -6.17 19.91
CA GLY A 106 0.52 -5.52 20.21
C GLY A 106 0.54 -4.58 21.42
N VAL A 107 -0.24 -4.87 22.46
CA VAL A 107 -0.04 -4.34 23.83
C VAL A 107 -0.06 -5.49 24.82
#